data_AF-A0A854CJK4-F1
#
_entry.id   AF-A0A854CJK4-F1
#
_cell.length_a   1.000
_cell.length_b   1.000
_cell.length_c   1.000
_cell.angle_alpha   90.00
_cell.angle_beta   90.00
_cell.angle_gamma   90.00
#
_symmetry.space_group_name_H-M   'P 1'
#
loop_
_entity.id
_entity.type
_entity.pdbx_description
1 polymer ?
#
loop_
_entity_poly.entity_id
_entity_poly.type
_entity_poly.pdbx_seq_one_letter_code
_entity_poly.pdbx_strand_id
1 'polypeptide(L)' 'PTDSRLLEVARKKLVLLAKRHGIVLRQTYVRQGPGLSRKAGRYAHARQFKRMRKVLRRQRTILGRV' A
#
# COMPACT_ATOMS: atom_id res chain seq x y z
N PRO A 1 -8.41 0.78 -8.68
CA PRO A 1 -7.29 1.71 -8.44
C PRO A 1 -5.92 1.15 -8.88
N THR A 2 -5.33 1.73 -9.92
CA THR A 2 -3.96 1.43 -10.41
C THR A 2 -2.91 2.30 -9.73
N ASP A 3 -3.36 3.25 -8.90
CA ASP A 3 -2.51 4.29 -8.34
C ASP A 3 -1.92 3.90 -6.98
N SER A 4 -0.62 3.64 -6.97
CA SER A 4 0.12 3.23 -5.76
C SER A 4 0.10 4.28 -4.65
N ARG A 5 -0.13 5.55 -5.00
CA ARG A 5 -0.25 6.65 -4.05
C ARG A 5 -1.59 6.61 -3.32
N LEU A 6 -2.68 6.34 -4.04
CA LEU A 6 -4.01 6.20 -3.45
C LEU A 6 -4.10 5.02 -2.49
N LEU A 7 -3.48 3.88 -2.83
CA LEU A 7 -3.44 2.71 -1.96
C LEU A 7 -2.72 3.01 -0.63
N GLU A 8 -1.65 3.80 -0.66
CA GLU A 8 -0.93 4.17 0.56
C GLU A 8 -1.73 5.15 1.42
N VAL A 9 -2.45 6.09 0.81
CA VAL A 9 -3.37 6.99 1.54
C VAL A 9 -4.50 6.20 2.19
N ALA A 10 -5.11 5.26 1.46
CA ALA A 10 -6.17 4.41 1.98
C ALA A 10 -5.68 3.57 3.17
N ARG A 11 -4.48 2.98 3.07
CA ARG A 11 -3.85 2.25 4.19
C ARG A 11 -3.68 3.15 5.42
N LYS A 12 -3.18 4.38 5.25
CA LYS A 12 -3.00 5.31 6.37
C LYS A 12 -4.33 5.65 7.04
N LYS A 13 -5.38 5.92 6.25
CA LYS A 13 -6.72 6.22 6.77
C LYS A 13 -7.31 5.02 7.53
N LEU A 14 -7.16 3.81 6.99
CA LEU A 14 -7.67 2.59 7.62
C LEU A 14 -6.96 2.31 8.95
N VAL A 15 -5.63 2.45 9.02
CA VAL A 15 -4.90 2.34 10.29
C VAL A 15 -5.34 3.41 11.30
N LEU A 16 -5.61 4.64 10.86
CA LEU A 16 -6.10 5.71 11.73
C LEU A 16 -7.48 5.39 12.29
N LEU A 17 -8.39 4.87 11.47
CA LEU A 17 -9.72 4.44 11.88
C LEU A 17 -9.64 3.27 12.88
N ALA A 18 -8.84 2.24 12.58
CA ALA A 18 -8.63 1.12 13.49
C ALA A 18 -8.15 1.57 14.87
N LYS A 19 -7.20 2.52 14.92
CA LYS A 19 -6.76 3.14 16.18
C LYS A 19 -7.86 3.89 16.92
N ARG A 20 -8.71 4.65 16.22
CA ARG A 20 -9.85 5.37 16.82
C ARG A 20 -10.88 4.41 17.43
N HIS A 21 -11.09 3.27 16.79
CA HIS A 21 -12.02 2.24 17.26
C HIS A 21 -11.38 1.26 18.26
N GLY A 22 -10.14 1.48 18.70
CA GLY A 22 -9.46 0.59 19.66
C GLY A 22 -9.10 -0.79 19.10
N ILE A 23 -9.15 -0.97 17.78
CA ILE A 23 -8.82 -2.24 17.12
C ILE A 23 -7.30 -2.39 17.10
N VAL A 24 -6.78 -3.35 17.86
CA VAL A 24 -5.35 -3.65 17.92
C VAL A 24 -4.94 -4.42 16.66
N LEU A 25 -4.29 -3.73 15.75
CA LEU A 25 -3.73 -4.34 14.54
C LEU A 25 -2.50 -5.17 14.91
N ARG A 26 -2.61 -6.50 14.87
CA ARG A 26 -1.50 -7.44 15.12
C ARG A 26 -0.29 -7.17 14.23
N GLN A 27 -0.50 -6.64 13.03
CA GLN A 27 0.59 -6.27 12.13
C GLN A 27 0.31 -4.96 11.40
N THR A 28 1.25 -4.02 11.47
CA THR A 28 1.16 -2.76 10.76
C THR A 28 2.26 -2.65 9.69
N TYR A 29 1.86 -2.46 8.43
CA TYR A 29 2.79 -2.38 7.29
C TYR A 29 3.33 -0.97 7.03
N VAL A 30 3.45 -0.15 8.08
CA VAL A 30 3.80 1.29 7.98
C VAL A 30 5.18 1.50 7.33
N ARG A 31 6.14 0.64 7.62
CA ARG A 31 7.50 0.72 7.05
C ARG A 31 7.56 0.24 5.59
N GLN A 32 6.73 -0.73 5.20
CA GLN A 32 6.75 -1.32 3.86
C GLN A 32 5.98 -0.49 2.82
N GLY A 33 4.90 0.20 3.24
CA GLY A 33 4.02 0.97 2.36
C GLY A 33 4.74 1.98 1.46
N PRO A 34 5.52 2.92 2.01
CA PRO A 34 6.23 3.95 1.23
C PRO A 34 7.23 3.37 0.23
N GLY A 35 7.95 2.30 0.60
CA GLY A 35 8.90 1.63 -0.28
C GLY A 35 8.23 1.01 -1.50
N LEU A 36 7.06 0.41 -1.32
CA LEU A 36 6.27 -0.16 -2.41
C LEU A 36 5.74 0.92 -3.36
N SER A 37 5.25 2.05 -2.84
CA SER A 37 4.76 3.14 -3.70
C SER A 37 5.89 3.75 -4.54
N ARG A 38 7.08 3.97 -3.96
CA ARG A 38 8.23 4.44 -4.75
C ARG A 38 8.64 3.44 -5.84
N LYS A 39 8.63 2.13 -5.52
CA LYS A 39 8.99 1.07 -6.46
C LYS A 39 8.00 0.98 -7.63
N ALA A 40 6.71 1.13 -7.34
CA ALA A 40 5.67 1.20 -8.36
C ALA A 40 5.89 2.41 -9.29
N GLY A 41 6.20 3.59 -8.75
CA GLY A 41 6.51 4.79 -9.55
C GLY A 41 7.74 4.61 -10.44
N ARG A 42 8.83 4.00 -9.94
CA ARG A 42 10.02 3.67 -10.75
C ARG A 42 9.71 2.73 -11.90
N TYR A 43 8.89 1.70 -11.66
CA TYR A 43 8.47 0.78 -12.72
C TYR A 43 7.54 1.43 -13.74
N ALA A 44 6.67 2.35 -13.31
CA ALA A 44 5.84 3.14 -14.22
C ALA A 44 6.71 4.00 -15.15
N HIS A 45 7.69 4.72 -14.58
CA HIS A 45 8.63 5.56 -15.34
C HIS A 45 9.44 4.74 -16.36
N ALA A 46 9.92 3.57 -15.96
CA ALA A 46 10.68 2.66 -16.83
C ALA A 46 9.79 1.85 -17.80
N ARG A 47 8.48 2.11 -17.89
CA ARG A 47 7.48 1.35 -18.68
C ARG A 47 7.45 -0.16 -18.36
N GLN A 48 7.93 -0.56 -17.18
CA GLN A 48 7.95 -1.94 -16.69
C GLN A 48 6.62 -2.35 -16.05
N PHE A 49 5.53 -2.29 -16.82
CA PHE A 49 4.17 -2.46 -16.30
C PHE A 49 3.90 -3.83 -15.66
N LYS A 50 4.53 -4.91 -16.16
CA LYS A 50 4.43 -6.25 -15.54
C LYS A 50 4.96 -6.25 -14.10
N ARG A 51 6.08 -5.57 -13.85
CA ARG A 51 6.69 -5.44 -12.51
C ARG A 51 5.88 -4.51 -11.62
N MET A 52 5.40 -3.39 -12.17
CA MET A 52 4.49 -2.47 -11.47
C MET A 52 3.24 -3.18 -10.96
N ARG A 53 2.59 -3.99 -11.79
CA ARG A 53 1.37 -4.75 -11.42
C ARG A 53 1.61 -5.70 -10.24
N LYS A 54 2.79 -6.34 -10.14
CA LYS A 54 3.15 -7.19 -8.98
C LYS A 54 3.24 -6.38 -7.68
N VAL A 55 3.82 -5.19 -7.72
CA VAL A 55 3.91 -4.29 -6.56
C VAL A 55 2.52 -3.81 -6.12
N LEU A 56 1.67 -3.42 -7.07
CA LEU A 56 0.29 -3.00 -6.79
C LEU A 56 -0.54 -4.13 -6.18
N ARG A 57 -0.40 -5.37 -6.66
CA ARG A 57 -1.05 -6.54 -6.05
C ARG A 57 -0.65 -6.70 -4.58
N ARG A 58 0.64 -6.60 -4.27
CA ARG A 58 1.14 -6.67 -2.89
C ARG A 58 0.58 -5.56 -2.01
N GLN A 59 0.49 -4.32 -2.52
CA GLN A 59 -0.12 -3.21 -1.79
C GLN A 59 -1.60 -3.45 -1.48
N ARG A 60 -2.37 -4.03 -2.42
CA ARG A 60 -3.77 -4.41 -2.18
C ARG A 60 -3.90 -5.51 -1.12
N THR A 61 -3.06 -6.53 -1.16
CA THR A 61 -3.04 -7.59 -0.13
C THR A 61 -2.72 -7.03 1.25
N ILE A 62 -1.75 -6.11 1.32
CA ILE A 62 -1.40 -5.42 2.56
C ILE A 62 -2.59 -4.63 3.09
N LEU A 63 -3.30 -3.91 2.22
CA LEU A 63 -4.48 -3.13 2.62
C LEU A 63 -5.62 -4.01 3.13
N GLY A 64 -5.88 -5.17 2.51
CA GLY A 64 -6.93 -6.10 2.94
C GLY A 64 -6.59 -6.97 4.14
N ARG A 65 -5.36 -6.91 4.67
CA ARG A 65 -4.93 -7.61 5.90
C ARG A 65 -4.98 -6.72 7.14
N VAL A 66 -5.24 -5.43 6.97
CA VAL A 66 -5.30 -4.43 8.05
C VAL A 66 -6.75 -4.17 8.40
#